data_AF-A0A1F9H793-F1
#
_entry.id   AF-A0A1F9H793-F1
#
_cell.length_a   1.000
_cell.length_b   1.000
_cell.length_c   1.000
_cell.angle_alpha   90.00
_cell.angle_beta   90.00
_cell.angle_gamma   90.00
#
_symmetry.space_group_name_H-M   'P 1'
#
loop_
_entity.id
_entity.type
_entity.pdbx_description
1 polymer ?
#
loop_
_entity_poly.entity_id
_entity_poly.type
_entity_poly.pdbx_seq_one_letter_code
_entity_poly.pdbx_strand_id
1 'polypeptide(L)'
;MKTSLKKTSRGWVSRPSKKFLILCFLFFIPHLTRAENRPSLKKLTQFFDLDKNGVLNTYENSLIRTQLHFNWPLANTKTKKKFDYNKDYMLEPYEEAQYEKEISKHKIQFRGINKR
;
A
#
# COMPACT_ATOMS: atom_id res chain seq x y z
N MET A 1 -21.61 -45.28 -61.47
CA MET A 1 -21.01 -45.16 -60.12
C MET A 1 -21.23 -43.72 -59.64
N LYS A 2 -21.96 -43.50 -58.54
CA LYS A 2 -22.23 -42.16 -57.99
C LYS A 2 -21.29 -41.92 -56.80
N THR A 3 -20.41 -40.93 -56.90
CA THR A 3 -19.50 -40.53 -55.82
C THR A 3 -20.21 -39.59 -54.84
N SER A 4 -20.21 -39.97 -53.57
CA SER A 4 -20.83 -39.24 -52.46
C SER A 4 -19.83 -38.26 -51.85
N LEU A 5 -20.15 -36.96 -51.90
CA LEU A 5 -19.35 -35.88 -51.29
C LEU A 5 -19.66 -35.77 -49.79
N LYS A 6 -18.65 -36.01 -48.95
CA LYS A 6 -18.70 -35.83 -47.49
C LYS A 6 -18.70 -34.34 -47.13
N LYS A 7 -19.73 -33.90 -46.40
CA LYS A 7 -19.81 -32.57 -45.77
C LYS A 7 -18.81 -32.44 -44.62
N THR A 8 -17.95 -31.44 -44.67
CA THR A 8 -17.06 -31.02 -43.58
C THR A 8 -17.84 -30.23 -42.53
N SER A 9 -17.73 -30.66 -41.27
CA SER A 9 -18.29 -30.00 -40.08
C SER A 9 -17.58 -28.67 -39.80
N ARG A 10 -18.33 -27.57 -39.79
CA ARG A 10 -17.83 -26.28 -39.30
C ARG A 10 -17.86 -26.32 -37.76
N GLY A 11 -16.68 -26.17 -37.15
CA GLY A 11 -16.50 -26.11 -35.71
C GLY A 11 -17.30 -24.94 -35.10
N TRP A 12 -18.11 -25.27 -34.11
CA TRP A 12 -18.82 -24.29 -33.29
C TRP A 12 -17.83 -23.67 -32.30
N VAL A 13 -17.43 -22.43 -32.53
CA VAL A 13 -16.71 -21.63 -31.54
C VAL A 13 -17.71 -21.27 -30.44
N SER A 14 -17.63 -21.99 -29.33
CA SER A 14 -18.42 -21.77 -28.13
C SER A 14 -18.19 -20.35 -27.61
N ARG A 15 -19.24 -19.52 -27.63
CA ARG A 15 -19.21 -18.17 -27.05
C ARG A 15 -19.07 -18.31 -25.53
N PRO A 16 -18.04 -17.72 -24.90
CA PRO A 16 -17.90 -17.81 -23.45
C PRO A 16 -19.08 -17.12 -22.75
N SER A 17 -19.59 -17.76 -21.70
CA SER A 17 -20.79 -17.32 -21.00
C SER A 17 -20.57 -16.00 -20.23
N LYS A 18 -21.59 -15.13 -20.19
CA LYS A 18 -21.58 -13.83 -19.49
C LYS A 18 -21.21 -13.92 -18.00
N LYS A 19 -21.35 -15.10 -17.39
CA LYS A 19 -21.01 -15.35 -15.98
C LYS A 19 -19.50 -15.34 -15.72
N PHE A 20 -18.67 -15.59 -16.73
CA PHE A 20 -17.21 -15.61 -16.59
C PHE A 20 -16.60 -14.20 -16.56
N LEU A 21 -17.27 -13.19 -17.14
CA LEU A 21 -16.79 -11.80 -17.19
C LEU A 21 -16.97 -11.05 -15.86
N ILE A 22 -17.92 -11.46 -15.02
CA ILE A 22 -18.22 -10.79 -13.73
C ILE A 22 -17.21 -11.21 -12.64
N LEU A 23 -16.63 -12.42 -12.74
CA LEU A 23 -15.69 -12.92 -11.73
C LEU A 23 -14.30 -12.26 -11.81
N CYS A 24 -13.91 -11.73 -12.98
CA CYS A 24 -12.61 -11.07 -13.15
C CYS A 24 -12.54 -9.66 -12.54
N PHE A 25 -13.68 -8.99 -12.34
CA PHE A 25 -13.69 -7.61 -11.79
C PHE A 25 -13.53 -7.54 -10.27
N LEU A 26 -13.77 -8.65 -9.54
CA LEU A 26 -13.71 -8.66 -8.07
C LEU A 26 -12.33 -9.02 -7.50
N PHE A 27 -11.40 -9.50 -8.33
CA PHE A 27 -10.04 -9.88 -7.88
C PHE A 27 -8.98 -8.81 -8.16
N PHE A 28 -9.31 -7.72 -8.86
CA PHE A 28 -8.32 -6.77 -9.41
C PHE A 28 -8.37 -5.35 -8.81
N ILE A 29 -8.88 -5.17 -7.58
CA ILE A 29 -8.77 -3.87 -6.88
C ILE A 29 -8.41 -4.04 -5.39
N PRO A 30 -7.27 -4.64 -5.00
CA PRO A 30 -6.81 -4.53 -3.61
C PRO A 30 -6.06 -3.22 -3.32
N HIS A 31 -5.94 -2.26 -4.25
CA HIS A 31 -5.01 -1.12 -4.08
C HIS A 31 -5.66 0.24 -3.72
N LEU A 32 -6.99 0.39 -3.84
CA LEU A 32 -7.61 1.73 -3.80
C LEU A 32 -8.06 2.21 -2.41
N THR A 33 -7.96 1.42 -1.35
CA THR A 33 -8.49 1.82 -0.02
C THR A 33 -7.49 2.59 0.85
N ARG A 34 -6.24 2.85 0.41
CA ARG A 34 -5.27 3.66 1.17
C ARG A 34 -5.43 5.17 0.90
N ALA A 35 -6.66 5.67 0.78
CA ALA A 35 -6.95 7.08 0.49
C ALA A 35 -7.26 7.93 1.74
N GLU A 36 -7.58 7.34 2.88
CA GLU A 36 -8.31 8.08 3.92
C GLU A 36 -7.49 8.85 4.97
N ASN A 37 -6.15 8.79 4.99
CA ASN A 37 -5.37 9.48 6.05
C ASN A 37 -4.09 10.15 5.54
N ARG A 38 -4.15 10.88 4.42
CA ARG A 38 -3.00 11.69 3.99
C ARG A 38 -2.87 12.93 4.90
N PRO A 39 -1.68 13.20 5.47
CA PRO A 39 -1.45 14.43 6.21
C PRO A 39 -1.62 15.64 5.29
N SER A 40 -2.21 16.73 5.80
CA SER A 40 -2.33 17.97 5.02
C SER A 40 -0.95 18.55 4.73
N LEU A 41 -0.81 19.27 3.60
CA LEU A 41 0.45 19.91 3.22
C LEU A 41 1.01 20.79 4.34
N LYS A 42 0.15 21.54 5.03
CA LYS A 42 0.52 22.36 6.21
C LYS A 42 1.10 21.53 7.37
N LYS A 43 0.59 20.32 7.61
CA LYS A 43 1.14 19.42 8.64
C LYS A 43 2.49 18.86 8.20
N LEU A 44 2.66 18.55 6.92
CA LEU A 44 3.93 18.08 6.37
C LEU A 44 5.00 19.17 6.43
N THR A 45 4.67 20.40 6.04
CA THR A 45 5.61 21.53 6.09
C THR A 45 6.08 21.79 7.52
N GLN A 46 5.18 21.73 8.51
CA GLN A 46 5.55 21.87 9.93
C GLN A 46 6.36 20.69 10.47
N PHE A 47 6.12 19.49 9.96
CA PHE A 47 6.82 18.29 10.41
C PHE A 47 8.27 18.23 9.90
N PHE A 48 8.46 18.63 8.64
CA PHE A 48 9.76 18.63 7.98
C PHE A 48 10.53 19.96 8.10
N ASP A 49 10.00 20.97 8.79
CA ASP A 49 10.75 22.16 9.23
C ASP A 49 11.65 21.76 10.41
N LEU A 50 12.80 21.15 10.09
CA LEU A 50 13.71 20.50 11.04
C LEU A 50 14.47 21.54 11.86
N ASP A 51 14.82 22.67 11.25
CA ASP A 51 15.50 23.77 11.90
C ASP A 51 14.56 24.77 12.60
N LYS A 52 13.23 24.64 12.37
CA LYS A 52 12.16 25.44 12.98
C LYS A 52 12.25 26.93 12.65
N ASN A 53 12.76 27.24 11.46
CA ASN A 53 12.90 28.63 11.01
C ASN A 53 11.63 29.14 10.28
N GLY A 54 10.64 28.26 10.03
CA GLY A 54 9.40 28.57 9.33
C GLY A 54 9.50 28.60 7.79
N VAL A 55 10.64 28.23 7.22
CA VAL A 55 10.97 28.25 5.79
C VAL A 55 11.67 26.94 5.40
N LEU A 56 11.09 26.24 4.43
CA LEU A 56 11.63 24.97 3.98
C LEU A 56 12.88 25.15 3.12
N ASN A 57 14.00 24.59 3.56
CA ASN A 57 15.21 24.49 2.76
C ASN A 57 15.07 23.42 1.66
N THR A 58 16.09 23.29 0.80
CA THR A 58 16.06 22.33 -0.33
C THR A 58 15.91 20.88 0.13
N TYR A 59 16.56 20.51 1.23
CA TYR A 59 16.50 19.16 1.78
C TYR A 59 15.12 18.84 2.35
N GLU A 60 14.54 19.75 3.14
CA GLU A 60 13.20 19.58 3.73
C GLU A 60 12.11 19.51 2.64
N ASN A 61 12.25 20.33 1.59
CA ASN A 61 11.39 20.24 0.41
C ASN A 61 11.51 18.88 -0.29
N SER A 62 12.71 18.29 -0.35
CA SER A 62 12.90 16.96 -0.93
C SER A 62 12.16 15.89 -0.11
N LEU A 63 12.21 15.95 1.22
CA LEU A 63 11.51 15.03 2.11
C LEU A 63 9.98 15.13 1.93
N ILE A 64 9.44 16.35 1.83
CA ILE A 64 8.01 16.56 1.57
C ILE A 64 7.61 15.95 0.24
N ARG A 65 8.41 16.13 -0.82
CA ARG A 65 8.12 15.55 -2.15
C ARG A 65 8.15 14.04 -2.12
N THR A 66 9.15 13.44 -1.49
CA THR A 66 9.25 12.00 -1.26
C THR A 66 7.99 11.49 -0.56
N GLN A 67 7.58 12.19 0.50
CA GLN A 67 6.40 11.80 1.26
C GLN A 67 5.10 11.91 0.45
N LEU A 68 4.94 12.96 -0.35
CA LEU A 68 3.77 13.11 -1.22
C LEU A 68 3.75 12.06 -2.35
N HIS A 69 4.91 11.65 -2.83
CA HIS A 69 5.06 10.68 -3.91
C HIS A 69 4.80 9.24 -3.44
N PHE A 70 5.48 8.81 -2.37
CA PHE A 70 5.41 7.45 -1.89
C PHE A 70 4.34 7.23 -0.81
N ASN A 71 3.92 8.29 -0.11
CA ASN A 71 2.90 8.25 0.94
C ASN A 71 3.25 7.22 2.04
N TRP A 72 4.52 7.22 2.46
CA TRP A 72 5.03 6.37 3.52
C TRP A 72 4.59 6.88 4.90
N PRO A 73 4.49 6.04 5.93
CA PRO A 73 4.14 6.51 7.26
C PRO A 73 5.23 7.43 7.84
N LEU A 74 4.85 8.55 8.44
CA LEU A 74 5.80 9.42 9.15
C LEU A 74 6.28 8.75 10.45
N ALA A 75 7.57 8.89 10.76
CA ALA A 75 8.20 8.50 12.01
C ALA A 75 7.95 9.54 13.12
N ASN A 76 6.68 9.81 13.41
CA ASN A 76 6.26 10.88 14.33
C ASN A 76 6.35 10.53 15.83
N THR A 77 6.43 9.23 16.17
CA THR A 77 6.55 8.77 17.56
C THR A 77 7.95 8.28 17.88
N LYS A 78 8.35 8.33 19.16
CA LYS A 78 9.65 7.79 19.62
C LYS A 78 9.83 6.31 19.27
N THR A 79 8.73 5.54 19.23
CA THR A 79 8.77 4.12 18.84
C THR A 79 9.08 3.97 17.36
N LYS A 80 8.38 4.69 16.47
CA LYS A 80 8.62 4.65 15.03
C LYS A 80 10.02 5.13 14.66
N LYS A 81 10.51 6.20 15.29
CA LYS A 81 11.87 6.72 15.07
C LYS A 81 13.00 5.72 15.33
N LYS A 82 12.75 4.65 16.09
CA LYS A 82 13.75 3.59 16.28
C LYS A 82 13.90 2.67 15.07
N PHE A 83 12.87 2.63 14.21
CA PHE A 83 12.82 1.80 13.00
C PHE A 83 13.14 2.59 11.72
N ASP A 84 13.21 3.92 11.82
CA ASP A 84 13.72 4.83 10.79
C ASP A 84 15.27 4.76 10.80
N TYR A 85 15.82 3.84 10.01
CA TYR A 85 17.25 3.56 9.95
C TYR A 85 17.99 4.57 9.08
N ASN A 86 17.34 5.04 8.01
CA ASN A 86 17.91 6.00 7.06
C ASN A 86 17.83 7.45 7.58
N LYS A 87 17.07 7.71 8.66
CA LYS A 87 16.85 9.01 9.30
C LYS A 87 16.17 10.02 8.38
N ASP A 88 15.29 9.56 7.50
CA ASP A 88 14.51 10.41 6.60
C ASP A 88 13.16 10.86 7.20
N TYR A 89 12.88 10.48 8.46
CA TYR A 89 11.66 10.76 9.20
C TYR A 89 10.40 10.10 8.63
N MET A 90 10.56 9.13 7.74
CA MET A 90 9.54 8.27 7.18
C MET A 90 9.82 6.82 7.57
N LEU A 91 8.91 5.92 7.24
CA LEU A 91 9.13 4.48 7.38
C LEU A 91 9.00 3.88 5.98
N GLU A 92 10.12 3.49 5.41
CA GLU A 92 10.13 2.73 4.17
C GLU A 92 9.37 1.40 4.35
N PRO A 93 8.92 0.73 3.27
CA PRO A 93 8.15 -0.51 3.38
C PRO A 93 8.82 -1.59 4.24
N TYR A 94 10.16 -1.67 4.21
CA TYR A 94 10.92 -2.57 5.06
C TYR A 94 10.85 -2.17 6.54
N GLU A 95 11.02 -0.89 6.85
CA GLU A 95 11.00 -0.34 8.20
C GLU A 95 9.59 -0.41 8.82
N GLU A 96 8.55 -0.10 8.03
CA GLU A 96 7.15 -0.26 8.40
C GLU A 96 6.86 -1.72 8.78
N ALA A 97 7.31 -2.69 7.97
CA ALA A 97 7.14 -4.10 8.26
C ALA A 97 7.86 -4.56 9.54
N GLN A 98 9.04 -4.02 9.85
CA GLN A 98 9.74 -4.32 11.10
C GLN A 98 9.01 -3.72 12.31
N TYR A 99 8.53 -2.49 12.19
CA TYR A 99 7.74 -1.82 13.22
C TYR A 99 6.44 -2.60 13.53
N GLU A 100 5.72 -3.05 12.52
CA GLU A 100 4.49 -3.84 12.69
C GLU A 100 4.74 -5.20 13.36
N LYS A 101 5.84 -5.88 13.00
CA LYS A 101 6.26 -7.12 13.66
C LYS A 101 6.55 -6.92 15.15
N GLU A 102 7.15 -5.80 15.52
CA GLU A 102 7.42 -5.52 16.94
C GLU A 102 6.13 -5.23 17.70
N ILE A 103 5.24 -4.38 17.17
CA ILE A 103 3.97 -4.05 17.84
C ILE A 103 3.08 -5.28 18.02
N SER A 104 3.02 -6.16 17.01
CA SER A 104 2.20 -7.36 17.07
C SER A 104 2.67 -8.33 18.16
N LYS A 105 3.99 -8.46 18.40
CA LYS A 105 4.54 -9.24 19.53
C LYS A 105 4.07 -8.69 20.87
N HIS A 106 4.17 -7.38 21.08
CA HIS A 106 3.72 -6.75 22.34
C HIS A 106 2.20 -6.87 22.54
N LYS A 107 1.41 -6.75 21.47
CA LYS A 107 -0.07 -6.87 21.54
C LYS A 107 -0.53 -8.27 21.97
N ILE A 108 0.21 -9.32 21.66
CA ILE A 108 -0.11 -10.70 22.05
C ILE A 108 0.12 -10.91 23.55
N GLN A 109 1.15 -10.28 24.15
CA GLN A 109 1.47 -10.44 25.57
C GLN A 109 0.38 -9.90 26.50
N PHE A 110 -0.27 -8.78 26.16
CA PHE A 110 -1.34 -8.20 27.00
C PHE A 110 -2.64 -9.03 27.03
N ARG A 111 -2.92 -9.83 25.99
CA ARG A 111 -4.13 -10.67 25.94
C ARG A 111 -4.04 -11.92 26.81
N GLY A 112 -2.84 -12.30 27.27
CA GLY A 112 -2.62 -13.47 28.11
C GLY A 112 -2.84 -13.26 29.61
N ILE A 113 -2.99 -12.00 30.06
CA ILE A 113 -2.94 -11.67 31.50
C ILE A 113 -4.35 -11.56 32.13
N ASN A 114 -5.41 -11.35 31.34
CA ASN A 114 -6.80 -11.27 31.82
C ASN A 114 -7.54 -12.63 31.86
N LYS A 115 -6.84 -13.68 32.30
CA LYS A 115 -7.48 -14.97 32.65
C LYS A 115 -7.13 -15.33 34.09
N ARG A 116 -7.69 -14.60 35.04
CA ARG A 116 -7.85 -15.04 36.44
C ARG A 116 -9.20 -14.57 36.94
#